data_AF-A0A6J2DBD1-F1
#
_entry.id   AF-A0A6J2DBD1-F1
#
_cell.length_a   1.000
_cell.length_b   1.000
_cell.length_c   1.000
_cell.angle_alpha   90.00
_cell.angle_beta   90.00
_cell.angle_gamma   90.00
#
_symmetry.space_group_name_H-M   'P 1'
#
loop_
_entity.id
_entity.type
_entity.pdbx_description
1 polymer ?
#
loop_
_entity_poly.entity_id
_entity_poly.type
_entity_poly.pdbx_seq_one_letter_code
_entity_poly.pdbx_strand_id
1 'polypeptide(L)'
;MLTEQGVPTMWLILTTTCCLICGTLSAGRFFNLEKEANPEVWMNISEIITYNGYPSEEYEVITQDGYILSVNRIPHGRKDARSPGPRPVVYMQHALFADNASWLENFANGSLGFLLADAGYDVWMGNSRGNTWSRRHTTLSVTEEKFWAFSFDEMAKYDLPCVIDFIVKKTGQEKLYFIGHSLGTTIGFVAFSTMPELAQRIKMNFALGPVVSFKYPTGIVTSFFLLPKSVIKGIFGTKGIFLKTGREPSLKLCNNKILWVICSELMSLWAGYNKKNMNTSRMDVYMSHAPTGSSMQNILHIKQLYRSDEFRAYDWGSEAENMRHYNQDLVWSSKRSVKFRVCFWIPEWWKLAKVLYLL
;
A
#
# COMPACT_ATOMS: atom_id res chain seq x y z
N MET A 1 -39.05 39.95 5.48
CA MET A 1 -37.59 39.95 5.72
C MET A 1 -37.14 38.50 5.74
N LEU A 2 -36.60 38.04 4.62
CA LEU A 2 -35.91 36.76 4.51
C LEU A 2 -34.45 37.02 4.91
N THR A 3 -33.91 36.26 5.85
CA THR A 3 -32.46 36.13 6.00
C THR A 3 -32.08 34.68 5.77
N GLU A 4 -31.23 34.52 4.77
CA GLU A 4 -30.87 33.30 4.07
C GLU A 4 -30.06 32.34 4.93
N GLN A 5 -30.32 31.06 4.69
CA GLN A 5 -29.62 29.91 5.25
C GLN A 5 -28.17 29.86 4.74
N GLY A 6 -27.21 29.91 5.66
CA GLY A 6 -25.79 29.83 5.34
C GLY A 6 -25.32 28.40 5.04
N VAL A 7 -25.42 27.99 3.78
CA VAL A 7 -24.46 27.15 3.04
C VAL A 7 -24.63 27.59 1.57
N PRO A 8 -23.60 27.95 0.74
CA PRO A 8 -22.47 27.05 0.52
C PRO A 8 -21.21 27.66 -0.19
N THR A 9 -20.43 28.57 0.40
CA THR A 9 -19.21 29.09 -0.28
C THR A 9 -18.23 27.97 -0.63
N MET A 10 -18.14 26.92 0.21
CA MET A 10 -17.32 25.75 -0.05
C MET A 10 -17.82 24.89 -1.23
N TRP A 11 -19.15 24.72 -1.38
CA TRP A 11 -19.66 23.96 -2.52
C TRP A 11 -19.58 24.73 -3.82
N LEU A 12 -19.77 26.06 -3.79
CA LEU A 12 -19.53 26.93 -4.94
C LEU A 12 -18.07 26.86 -5.42
N ILE A 13 -17.10 26.83 -4.50
CA ILE A 13 -15.69 26.66 -4.85
C ILE A 13 -15.42 25.27 -5.43
N LEU A 14 -15.97 24.21 -4.80
CA LEU A 14 -15.83 22.83 -5.28
C LEU A 14 -16.46 22.64 -6.66
N THR A 15 -17.68 23.14 -6.89
CA THR A 15 -18.35 23.05 -8.18
C THR A 15 -17.64 23.87 -9.25
N THR A 16 -17.17 25.09 -8.92
CA THR A 16 -16.41 25.92 -9.87
C THR A 16 -15.07 25.25 -10.24
N THR A 17 -14.38 24.67 -9.26
CA THR A 17 -13.13 23.94 -9.48
C THR A 17 -13.36 22.67 -10.30
N CYS A 18 -14.41 21.91 -10.00
CA CYS A 18 -14.82 20.76 -10.81
C CYS A 18 -15.17 21.17 -12.24
N CYS A 19 -15.91 22.27 -12.45
CA CYS A 19 -16.25 22.78 -13.78
C CYS A 19 -15.01 23.21 -14.57
N LEU A 20 -14.03 23.87 -13.92
CA LEU A 20 -12.77 24.26 -14.53
C LEU A 20 -11.91 23.04 -14.90
N ILE A 21 -11.84 22.03 -14.03
CA ILE A 21 -11.16 20.75 -14.30
C ILE A 21 -11.84 20.03 -15.48
N CYS A 22 -13.16 19.90 -15.47
CA CYS A 22 -13.90 19.28 -16.56
C CYS A 22 -13.73 20.04 -17.90
N GLY A 23 -13.76 21.38 -17.87
CA GLY A 23 -13.54 22.21 -19.04
C GLY A 23 -12.13 22.06 -19.63
N THR A 24 -11.10 22.06 -18.78
CA THR A 24 -9.70 21.88 -19.20
C THR A 24 -9.40 20.47 -19.70
N LEU A 25 -9.99 19.43 -19.08
CA LEU A 25 -9.89 18.05 -19.58
C LEU A 25 -10.58 17.88 -20.94
N SER A 26 -11.73 18.52 -21.15
CA SER A 26 -12.47 18.47 -22.42
C SER A 26 -11.75 19.23 -23.54
N ALA A 27 -11.07 20.32 -23.20
CA ALA A 27 -10.28 21.14 -24.13
C ALA A 27 -8.87 20.57 -24.39
N GLY A 28 -8.39 19.61 -23.60
CA GLY A 28 -7.01 19.10 -23.64
C GLY A 28 -6.58 18.54 -24.99
N ARG A 29 -7.49 17.85 -25.69
CA ARG A 29 -7.27 17.35 -27.06
C ARG A 29 -7.21 18.46 -28.12
N PHE A 30 -7.96 19.55 -27.94
CA PHE A 30 -8.00 20.65 -28.90
C PHE A 30 -6.75 21.55 -28.82
N PHE A 31 -6.14 21.67 -27.65
CA PHE A 31 -4.99 22.55 -27.41
C PHE A 31 -3.64 21.82 -27.27
N ASN A 32 -3.56 20.53 -27.61
CA ASN A 32 -2.35 19.70 -27.47
C ASN A 32 -1.70 19.80 -26.06
N LEU A 33 -2.55 19.72 -25.03
CA LEU A 33 -2.15 19.85 -23.63
C LEU A 33 -1.78 18.50 -23.00
N GLU A 34 -1.96 17.39 -23.72
CA GLU A 34 -1.64 16.04 -23.26
C GLU A 34 -0.22 15.64 -23.68
N LYS A 35 0.55 15.07 -22.75
CA LYS A 35 1.83 14.41 -23.06
C LYS A 35 1.59 12.97 -23.52
N GLU A 36 2.50 12.43 -24.32
CA GLU A 36 2.52 11.00 -24.62
C GLU A 36 2.69 10.22 -23.30
N ALA A 37 1.82 9.23 -23.07
CA ALA A 37 1.83 8.44 -21.86
C ALA A 37 2.97 7.42 -21.90
N ASN A 38 3.61 7.19 -20.76
CA ASN A 38 4.56 6.09 -20.61
C ASN A 38 3.82 4.75 -20.85
N PRO A 39 4.42 3.77 -21.55
CA PRO A 39 3.74 2.51 -21.87
C PRO A 39 3.34 1.71 -20.61
N GLU A 40 4.10 1.81 -19.52
CA GLU A 40 3.87 1.12 -18.25
C GLU A 40 2.57 1.54 -17.55
N VAL A 41 2.00 2.67 -17.97
CA VAL A 41 0.68 3.13 -17.54
C VAL A 41 -0.40 2.07 -17.75
N TRP A 42 -0.31 1.28 -18.82
CA TRP A 42 -1.33 0.32 -19.23
C TRP A 42 -0.99 -1.12 -18.87
N MET A 43 0.22 -1.35 -18.38
CA MET A 43 0.74 -2.68 -18.09
C MET A 43 0.24 -3.19 -16.74
N ASN A 44 0.09 -4.50 -16.59
CA ASN A 44 0.08 -5.18 -15.30
C ASN A 44 1.52 -5.37 -14.79
N ILE A 45 1.67 -5.95 -13.60
CA ILE A 45 2.99 -6.12 -12.97
C ILE A 45 3.93 -6.99 -13.82
N SER A 46 3.45 -8.11 -14.37
CA SER A 46 4.26 -8.99 -15.22
C SER A 46 4.64 -8.35 -16.54
N GLU A 47 3.76 -7.56 -17.13
CA GLU A 47 4.04 -6.77 -18.32
C GLU A 47 5.13 -5.72 -18.03
N ILE A 48 5.10 -5.03 -16.87
CA ILE A 48 6.18 -4.11 -16.47
C ILE A 48 7.52 -4.85 -16.33
N ILE A 49 7.52 -6.03 -15.70
CA ILE A 49 8.73 -6.85 -15.50
C ILE A 49 9.32 -7.28 -16.85
N THR A 50 8.50 -7.86 -17.71
CA THR A 50 8.93 -8.37 -19.02
C THR A 50 9.29 -7.26 -20.00
N TYR A 51 8.58 -6.13 -19.98
CA TYR A 51 8.93 -4.93 -20.76
C TYR A 51 10.34 -4.42 -20.43
N ASN A 52 10.75 -4.51 -19.16
CA ASN A 52 12.10 -4.15 -18.73
C ASN A 52 13.15 -5.25 -19.00
N GLY A 53 12.77 -6.38 -19.61
CA GLY A 53 13.65 -7.47 -20.02
C GLY A 53 13.94 -8.52 -18.94
N TYR A 54 13.18 -8.54 -17.83
CA TYR A 54 13.35 -9.50 -16.75
C TYR A 54 12.38 -10.69 -16.89
N PRO A 55 12.74 -11.88 -16.37
CA PRO A 55 11.79 -12.97 -16.22
C PRO A 55 10.69 -12.60 -15.23
N SER A 56 9.44 -12.95 -15.55
CA SER A 56 8.29 -12.77 -14.65
C SER A 56 7.61 -14.09 -14.38
N GLU A 57 7.31 -14.36 -13.11
CA GLU A 57 6.44 -15.45 -12.68
C GLU A 57 5.32 -14.89 -11.78
N GLU A 58 4.15 -15.52 -11.84
CA GLU A 58 2.98 -15.19 -11.02
C GLU A 58 2.48 -16.40 -10.27
N TYR A 59 2.05 -16.19 -9.04
CA TYR A 59 1.54 -17.22 -8.15
C TYR A 59 0.28 -16.74 -7.44
N GLU A 60 -0.64 -17.67 -7.23
CA GLU A 60 -1.79 -17.48 -6.36
C GLU A 60 -1.53 -18.18 -5.02
N VAL A 61 -1.66 -17.44 -3.92
CA VAL A 61 -1.55 -17.96 -2.56
C VAL A 61 -2.90 -17.83 -1.88
N ILE A 62 -3.44 -18.95 -1.40
CA ILE A 62 -4.71 -18.96 -0.66
C ILE A 62 -4.40 -18.85 0.84
N THR A 63 -4.95 -17.83 1.48
CA THR A 63 -4.79 -17.63 2.93
C THR A 63 -5.65 -18.63 3.71
N GLN A 64 -5.32 -18.85 4.98
CA GLN A 64 -6.11 -19.73 5.86
C GLN A 64 -7.58 -19.32 5.96
N ASP A 65 -7.87 -18.02 5.89
CA ASP A 65 -9.23 -17.49 5.92
C ASP A 65 -9.87 -17.33 4.54
N GLY A 66 -9.20 -17.75 3.46
CA GLY A 66 -9.80 -17.95 2.13
C GLY A 66 -9.59 -16.84 1.11
N TYR A 67 -8.79 -15.81 1.40
CA TYR A 67 -8.40 -14.81 0.39
C TYR A 67 -7.41 -15.42 -0.60
N ILE A 68 -7.52 -15.02 -1.87
CA ILE A 68 -6.63 -15.44 -2.95
C ILE A 68 -5.72 -14.26 -3.30
N LEU A 69 -4.45 -14.37 -2.92
CA LEU A 69 -3.44 -13.33 -3.07
C LEU A 69 -2.61 -13.55 -4.33
N SER A 70 -2.42 -12.50 -5.12
CA SER A 70 -1.48 -12.52 -6.25
C SER A 70 -0.07 -12.15 -5.79
N VAL A 71 0.91 -12.99 -6.12
CA VAL A 71 2.32 -12.80 -5.79
C VAL A 71 3.13 -12.81 -7.08
N ASN A 72 3.96 -11.78 -7.30
CA ASN A 72 4.85 -11.69 -8.46
C ASN A 72 6.27 -12.05 -8.05
N ARG A 73 7.03 -12.64 -8.98
CA ARG A 73 8.42 -13.03 -8.76
C ARG A 73 9.30 -12.67 -9.96
N ILE A 74 10.47 -12.13 -9.67
CA ILE A 74 11.59 -11.96 -10.60
C ILE A 74 12.70 -12.95 -10.16
N PRO A 75 12.79 -14.14 -10.79
CA PRO A 75 13.70 -15.19 -10.32
C PRO A 75 15.19 -14.87 -10.50
N HIS A 76 15.55 -14.01 -11.46
CA HIS A 76 16.92 -13.56 -11.67
C HIS A 76 16.98 -12.24 -12.48
N GLY A 77 18.13 -11.56 -12.44
CA GLY A 77 18.41 -10.38 -13.27
C GLY A 77 18.56 -10.68 -14.76
N ARG A 78 18.62 -9.63 -15.58
CA ARG A 78 18.58 -9.73 -17.06
C ARG A 78 19.76 -10.48 -17.65
N LYS A 79 20.94 -10.28 -17.05
CA LYS A 79 22.22 -10.82 -17.53
C LYS A 79 22.58 -12.15 -16.85
N ASP A 80 21.78 -12.57 -15.88
CA ASP A 80 22.18 -13.57 -14.89
C ASP A 80 21.40 -14.89 -14.99
N ALA A 81 20.88 -15.20 -16.19
CA ALA A 81 20.21 -16.47 -16.49
C ALA A 81 21.12 -17.70 -16.32
N ARG A 82 22.44 -17.51 -16.09
CA ARG A 82 23.45 -18.58 -16.08
C ARG A 82 24.09 -18.87 -14.72
N SER A 83 23.83 -18.11 -13.65
CA SER A 83 24.43 -18.46 -12.34
C SER A 83 23.73 -19.69 -11.74
N PRO A 84 24.41 -20.85 -11.60
CA PRO A 84 23.77 -22.16 -11.42
C PRO A 84 23.40 -22.52 -9.97
N GLY A 85 23.23 -21.54 -9.08
CA GLY A 85 22.97 -21.77 -7.65
C GLY A 85 21.67 -21.16 -7.13
N PRO A 86 21.15 -21.66 -5.99
CA PRO A 86 19.98 -21.09 -5.32
C PRO A 86 20.27 -19.66 -4.87
N ARG A 87 19.43 -18.72 -5.30
CA ARG A 87 19.59 -17.28 -4.99
C ARG A 87 18.97 -16.96 -3.63
N PRO A 88 19.56 -16.05 -2.85
CA PRO A 88 18.94 -15.56 -1.64
C PRO A 88 17.61 -14.90 -1.96
N VAL A 89 16.57 -15.27 -1.22
CA VAL A 89 15.21 -14.76 -1.43
C VAL A 89 15.00 -13.44 -0.72
N VAL A 90 14.38 -12.49 -1.42
CA VAL A 90 13.88 -11.23 -0.86
C VAL A 90 12.37 -11.17 -1.08
N TYR A 91 11.61 -10.93 -0.03
CA TYR A 91 10.18 -10.64 -0.09
C TYR A 91 9.91 -9.17 0.18
N MET A 92 9.11 -8.53 -0.67
CA MET A 92 8.81 -7.10 -0.63
C MET A 92 7.31 -6.85 -0.41
N GLN A 93 6.97 -6.09 0.63
CA GLN A 93 5.59 -5.77 1.02
C GLN A 93 5.29 -4.27 0.86
N HIS A 94 4.33 -3.95 -0.01
CA HIS A 94 3.98 -2.58 -0.38
C HIS A 94 3.28 -1.76 0.73
N ALA A 95 3.11 -0.47 0.49
CA ALA A 95 2.45 0.49 1.37
C ALA A 95 0.91 0.41 1.33
N LEU A 96 0.23 1.17 2.20
CA LEU A 96 -1.22 1.36 2.14
C LEU A 96 -1.62 1.93 0.76
N PHE A 97 -2.68 1.38 0.16
CA PHE A 97 -3.17 1.75 -1.17
C PHE A 97 -2.20 1.57 -2.34
N ALA A 98 -1.10 0.83 -2.14
CA ALA A 98 -0.17 0.48 -3.20
C ALA A 98 -0.36 -0.99 -3.65
N ASP A 99 0.41 -1.38 -4.66
CA ASP A 99 0.63 -2.78 -5.05
C ASP A 99 2.11 -3.00 -5.37
N ASN A 100 2.42 -4.12 -6.02
CA ASN A 100 3.76 -4.50 -6.43
C ASN A 100 4.41 -3.52 -7.42
N ALA A 101 3.65 -2.66 -8.12
CA ALA A 101 4.21 -1.68 -9.05
C ALA A 101 5.13 -0.70 -8.32
N SER A 102 4.87 -0.41 -7.05
CA SER A 102 5.68 0.50 -6.22
C SER A 102 7.17 0.12 -6.14
N TRP A 103 7.52 -1.13 -6.44
CA TRP A 103 8.91 -1.62 -6.50
C TRP A 103 9.57 -1.53 -7.89
N LEU A 104 8.78 -1.18 -8.91
CA LEU A 104 9.06 -1.34 -10.34
C LEU A 104 8.73 -0.11 -11.19
N GLU A 105 8.03 0.89 -10.64
CA GLU A 105 7.48 2.04 -11.38
C GLU A 105 8.53 2.98 -12.01
N ASN A 106 9.78 2.96 -11.51
CA ASN A 106 10.91 3.65 -12.15
C ASN A 106 11.59 2.77 -13.20
N PHE A 107 12.59 3.33 -13.89
CA PHE A 107 13.43 2.54 -14.80
C PHE A 107 14.18 1.42 -14.07
N ALA A 108 14.63 0.40 -14.81
CA ALA A 108 15.36 -0.75 -14.27
C ALA A 108 16.55 -0.41 -13.35
N ASN A 109 17.21 0.73 -13.55
CA ASN A 109 18.34 1.19 -12.72
C ASN A 109 17.94 2.08 -11.52
N GLY A 110 16.64 2.33 -11.32
CA GLY A 110 16.09 3.17 -10.25
C GLY A 110 14.95 2.51 -9.47
N SER A 111 14.67 1.23 -9.75
CA SER A 111 13.60 0.45 -9.13
C SER A 111 14.20 -0.68 -8.30
N LEU A 112 13.86 -0.74 -7.02
CA LEU A 112 14.49 -1.65 -6.07
C LEU A 112 14.31 -3.13 -6.45
N GLY A 113 13.14 -3.53 -6.97
CA GLY A 113 12.90 -4.90 -7.41
C GLY A 113 13.85 -5.34 -8.52
N PHE A 114 14.07 -4.47 -9.50
CA PHE A 114 15.00 -4.71 -10.61
C PHE A 114 16.47 -4.70 -10.15
N LEU A 115 16.85 -3.75 -9.29
CA LEU A 115 18.20 -3.66 -8.75
C LEU A 115 18.58 -4.90 -7.93
N LEU A 116 17.66 -5.44 -7.14
CA LEU A 116 17.88 -6.67 -6.38
C LEU A 116 18.02 -7.89 -7.29
N ALA A 117 17.20 -8.00 -8.33
CA ALA A 117 17.30 -9.09 -9.30
C ALA A 117 18.65 -9.04 -10.05
N ASP A 118 19.08 -7.87 -10.53
CA ASP A 118 20.39 -7.68 -11.18
C ASP A 118 21.56 -7.87 -10.18
N ALA A 119 21.32 -7.74 -8.87
CA ALA A 119 22.30 -8.04 -7.81
C ALA A 119 22.32 -9.53 -7.37
N GLY A 120 21.56 -10.41 -8.05
CA GLY A 120 21.60 -11.86 -7.82
C GLY A 120 20.61 -12.40 -6.78
N TYR A 121 19.60 -11.63 -6.40
CA TYR A 121 18.53 -12.09 -5.50
C TYR A 121 17.36 -12.72 -6.28
N ASP A 122 16.65 -13.65 -5.63
CA ASP A 122 15.33 -14.13 -6.07
C ASP A 122 14.27 -13.22 -5.43
N VAL A 123 13.64 -12.37 -6.24
CA VAL A 123 12.79 -11.27 -5.76
C VAL A 123 11.32 -11.67 -5.81
N TRP A 124 10.65 -11.60 -4.68
CA TRP A 124 9.23 -11.88 -4.50
C TRP A 124 8.50 -10.63 -4.01
N MET A 125 7.34 -10.34 -4.57
CA MET A 125 6.53 -9.17 -4.25
C MET A 125 5.10 -9.59 -3.99
N GLY A 126 4.56 -9.28 -2.80
CA GLY A 126 3.24 -9.73 -2.40
C GLY A 126 2.20 -8.61 -2.36
N ASN A 127 1.01 -8.92 -2.86
CA ASN A 127 -0.16 -8.04 -2.79
C ASN A 127 -1.03 -8.35 -1.58
N SER A 128 -1.34 -7.34 -0.78
CA SER A 128 -2.28 -7.46 0.35
C SER A 128 -3.72 -7.65 -0.11
N ARG A 129 -4.49 -8.43 0.64
CA ARG A 129 -5.93 -8.62 0.44
C ARG A 129 -6.69 -7.31 0.17
N GLY A 130 -7.62 -7.36 -0.80
CA GLY A 130 -8.50 -6.26 -1.19
C GLY A 130 -7.92 -5.23 -2.17
N ASN A 131 -6.60 -5.20 -2.38
CA ASN A 131 -5.99 -4.38 -3.44
C ASN A 131 -6.41 -4.90 -4.84
N THR A 132 -6.01 -4.21 -5.92
CA THR A 132 -6.41 -4.55 -7.29
C THR A 132 -6.18 -6.02 -7.67
N TRP A 133 -5.12 -6.65 -7.19
CA TRP A 133 -4.68 -7.99 -7.61
C TRP A 133 -5.09 -9.10 -6.64
N SER A 134 -5.33 -8.77 -5.38
CA SER A 134 -5.68 -9.70 -4.30
C SER A 134 -7.13 -9.50 -3.80
N ARG A 135 -8.07 -9.25 -4.73
CA ARG A 135 -9.49 -9.01 -4.43
C ARG A 135 -10.39 -10.19 -4.81
N ARG A 136 -10.00 -11.38 -4.39
CA ARG A 136 -10.79 -12.61 -4.55
C ARG A 136 -10.77 -13.43 -3.27
N HIS A 137 -11.80 -14.25 -3.12
CA HIS A 137 -11.96 -15.17 -2.00
C HIS A 137 -12.54 -16.48 -2.51
N THR A 138 -12.28 -17.57 -1.79
CA THR A 138 -12.82 -18.90 -2.11
C THR A 138 -14.34 -19.03 -1.95
N THR A 139 -14.98 -18.10 -1.23
CA THR A 139 -16.40 -18.20 -0.83
C THR A 139 -17.11 -16.85 -0.82
N LEU A 140 -16.46 -15.79 -0.33
CA LEU A 140 -17.06 -14.47 -0.21
C LEU A 140 -16.96 -13.66 -1.51
N SER A 141 -18.03 -12.94 -1.85
CA SER A 141 -18.07 -11.97 -2.93
C SER A 141 -17.60 -10.59 -2.47
N VAL A 142 -16.98 -9.82 -3.37
CA VAL A 142 -16.59 -8.42 -3.16
C VAL A 142 -17.79 -7.49 -2.85
N THR A 143 -19.00 -7.94 -3.12
CA THR A 143 -20.24 -7.21 -2.77
C THR A 143 -20.68 -7.42 -1.33
N GLU A 144 -20.13 -8.40 -0.62
CA GLU A 144 -20.47 -8.70 0.78
C GLU A 144 -19.62 -7.87 1.75
N GLU A 145 -20.20 -7.40 2.84
CA GLU A 145 -19.43 -6.65 3.86
C GLU A 145 -18.37 -7.52 4.54
N LYS A 146 -18.64 -8.82 4.70
CA LYS A 146 -17.69 -9.79 5.29
C LYS A 146 -16.39 -9.89 4.51
N PHE A 147 -16.43 -9.73 3.18
CA PHE A 147 -15.23 -9.67 2.35
C PHE A 147 -14.33 -8.49 2.69
N TRP A 148 -14.87 -7.41 3.26
CA TRP A 148 -14.11 -6.21 3.60
C TRP A 148 -13.85 -6.07 5.11
N ALA A 149 -14.21 -7.08 5.90
CA ALA A 149 -14.04 -7.08 7.35
C ALA A 149 -12.60 -7.50 7.75
N PHE A 150 -11.61 -6.75 7.27
CA PHE A 150 -10.20 -6.97 7.57
C PHE A 150 -9.44 -5.66 7.77
N SER A 151 -8.30 -5.71 8.43
CA SER A 151 -7.31 -4.63 8.56
C SER A 151 -5.89 -5.17 8.35
N PHE A 152 -4.86 -4.38 8.68
CA PHE A 152 -3.48 -4.88 8.70
C PHE A 152 -3.26 -6.03 9.70
N ASP A 153 -4.17 -6.24 10.67
CA ASP A 153 -4.13 -7.41 11.56
C ASP A 153 -4.22 -8.71 10.78
N GLU A 154 -5.24 -8.84 9.92
CA GLU A 154 -5.42 -10.04 9.11
C GLU A 154 -4.33 -10.17 8.03
N MET A 155 -3.83 -9.06 7.50
CA MET A 155 -2.67 -9.08 6.59
C MET A 155 -1.42 -9.66 7.30
N ALA A 156 -1.19 -9.27 8.55
CA ALA A 156 -0.07 -9.80 9.34
C ALA A 156 -0.31 -11.25 9.75
N LYS A 157 -1.53 -11.59 10.17
CA LYS A 157 -1.89 -12.90 10.71
C LYS A 157 -2.04 -14.00 9.66
N TYR A 158 -2.49 -13.66 8.45
CA TYR A 158 -2.85 -14.65 7.43
C TYR A 158 -2.13 -14.43 6.09
N ASP A 159 -2.07 -13.20 5.56
CA ASP A 159 -1.43 -12.98 4.25
C ASP A 159 0.05 -13.31 4.32
N LEU A 160 0.76 -12.67 5.26
CA LEU A 160 2.22 -12.76 5.32
C LEU A 160 2.73 -14.19 5.62
N PRO A 161 2.18 -14.95 6.60
CA PRO A 161 2.60 -16.33 6.83
C PRO A 161 2.36 -17.24 5.64
N CYS A 162 1.17 -17.18 5.03
CA CYS A 162 0.84 -18.03 3.87
C CYS A 162 1.77 -17.76 2.68
N VAL A 163 2.09 -16.49 2.42
CA VAL A 163 3.01 -16.12 1.33
C VAL A 163 4.44 -16.58 1.65
N ILE A 164 4.94 -16.35 2.87
CA ILE A 164 6.28 -16.80 3.26
C ILE A 164 6.40 -18.33 3.19
N ASP A 165 5.43 -19.07 3.70
CA ASP A 165 5.44 -20.54 3.67
C ASP A 165 5.37 -21.06 2.23
N PHE A 166 4.60 -20.41 1.36
CA PHE A 166 4.59 -20.71 -0.08
C PHE A 166 5.97 -20.52 -0.71
N ILE A 167 6.62 -19.39 -0.44
CA ILE A 167 7.95 -19.06 -0.95
C ILE A 167 9.00 -20.07 -0.47
N VAL A 168 8.99 -20.39 0.82
CA VAL A 168 9.91 -21.39 1.42
C VAL A 168 9.71 -22.75 0.75
N LYS A 169 8.46 -23.20 0.59
CA LYS A 169 8.15 -24.47 -0.07
C LYS A 169 8.56 -24.48 -1.54
N LYS A 170 8.38 -23.36 -2.25
CA LYS A 170 8.69 -23.24 -3.68
C LYS A 170 10.18 -23.19 -3.95
N THR A 171 10.95 -22.51 -3.09
CA THR A 171 12.38 -22.23 -3.30
C THR A 171 13.30 -23.20 -2.55
N GLY A 172 12.80 -23.88 -1.51
CA GLY A 172 13.61 -24.69 -0.59
C GLY A 172 14.48 -23.86 0.37
N GLN A 173 14.43 -22.53 0.31
CA GLN A 173 15.19 -21.65 1.21
C GLN A 173 14.50 -21.58 2.57
N GLU A 174 15.21 -21.91 3.64
CA GLU A 174 14.65 -21.86 5.00
C GLU A 174 14.39 -20.45 5.51
N LYS A 175 15.17 -19.47 5.03
CA LYS A 175 15.12 -18.08 5.48
C LYS A 175 15.26 -17.08 4.33
N LEU A 176 14.53 -15.98 4.42
CA LEU A 176 14.50 -14.91 3.43
C LEU A 176 14.74 -13.53 4.05
N TYR A 177 15.04 -12.55 3.21
CA TYR A 177 15.07 -11.14 3.59
C TYR A 177 13.67 -10.54 3.40
N PHE A 178 13.22 -9.72 4.35
CA PHE A 178 11.95 -9.03 4.25
C PHE A 178 12.19 -7.53 4.07
N ILE A 179 11.48 -6.91 3.12
CA ILE A 179 11.49 -5.45 2.91
C ILE A 179 10.05 -4.96 2.97
N GLY A 180 9.73 -4.12 3.94
CA GLY A 180 8.42 -3.48 4.07
C GLY A 180 8.51 -1.99 3.79
N HIS A 181 7.49 -1.41 3.15
CA HIS A 181 7.33 0.05 3.03
C HIS A 181 6.03 0.52 3.70
N SER A 182 6.10 1.55 4.55
CA SER A 182 4.93 2.15 5.22
C SER A 182 4.09 1.08 5.95
N LEU A 183 2.82 0.86 5.58
CA LEU A 183 1.98 -0.19 6.17
C LEU A 183 2.60 -1.60 6.04
N GLY A 184 3.38 -1.87 5.00
CA GLY A 184 4.13 -3.13 4.86
C GLY A 184 5.11 -3.36 6.01
N THR A 185 5.66 -2.29 6.61
CA THR A 185 6.48 -2.39 7.82
C THR A 185 5.62 -2.76 9.04
N THR A 186 4.44 -2.16 9.18
CA THR A 186 3.48 -2.47 10.25
C THR A 186 3.07 -3.93 10.22
N ILE A 187 2.74 -4.46 9.03
CA ILE A 187 2.40 -5.86 8.81
C ILE A 187 3.54 -6.77 9.27
N GLY A 188 4.78 -6.47 8.85
CA GLY A 188 5.97 -7.20 9.28
C GLY A 188 6.20 -7.13 10.80
N PHE A 189 6.07 -5.95 11.41
CA PHE A 189 6.23 -5.78 12.85
C PHE A 189 5.19 -6.58 13.64
N VAL A 190 3.92 -6.53 13.26
CA VAL A 190 2.85 -7.32 13.91
C VAL A 190 3.14 -8.81 13.75
N ALA A 191 3.42 -9.27 12.53
CA ALA A 191 3.62 -10.68 12.26
C ALA A 191 4.84 -11.25 13.01
N PHE A 192 6.00 -10.60 12.89
CA PHE A 192 7.24 -11.10 13.50
C PHE A 192 7.27 -10.95 15.01
N SER A 193 6.46 -10.05 15.59
CA SER A 193 6.32 -9.92 17.03
C SER A 193 5.35 -10.92 17.67
N THR A 194 4.38 -11.41 16.90
CA THR A 194 3.32 -12.29 17.40
C THR A 194 3.50 -13.75 16.98
N MET A 195 4.29 -14.02 15.95
CA MET A 195 4.56 -15.38 15.44
C MET A 195 6.07 -15.68 15.41
N PRO A 196 6.65 -16.16 16.54
CA PRO A 196 8.09 -16.43 16.63
C PRO A 196 8.61 -17.41 15.59
N GLU A 197 7.83 -18.42 15.21
CA GLU A 197 8.19 -19.40 14.18
C GLU A 197 8.36 -18.73 12.81
N LEU A 198 7.48 -17.81 12.46
CA LEU A 198 7.59 -17.02 11.24
C LEU A 198 8.81 -16.09 11.29
N ALA A 199 9.05 -15.43 12.44
CA ALA A 199 10.18 -14.54 12.63
C ALA A 199 11.54 -15.26 12.42
N GLN A 200 11.63 -16.55 12.78
CA GLN A 200 12.85 -17.35 12.55
C GLN A 200 13.16 -17.58 11.06
N ARG A 201 12.16 -17.44 10.17
CA ARG A 201 12.32 -17.49 8.72
C ARG A 201 12.86 -16.18 8.12
N ILE A 202 13.02 -15.12 8.92
CA ILE A 202 13.49 -13.81 8.44
C ILE A 202 14.97 -13.59 8.81
N LYS A 203 15.84 -13.47 7.80
CA LYS A 203 17.27 -13.17 7.99
C LYS A 203 17.49 -11.73 8.48
N MET A 204 16.77 -10.79 7.87
CA MET A 204 16.77 -9.36 8.21
C MET A 204 15.45 -8.75 7.76
N ASN A 205 14.89 -7.87 8.59
CA ASN A 205 13.74 -7.02 8.26
C ASN A 205 14.23 -5.61 7.90
N PHE A 206 14.07 -5.19 6.64
CA PHE A 206 14.32 -3.82 6.19
C PHE A 206 13.02 -3.02 6.23
N ALA A 207 12.94 -2.07 7.15
CA ALA A 207 11.77 -1.21 7.33
C ALA A 207 11.99 0.15 6.67
N LEU A 208 11.39 0.35 5.50
CA LEU A 208 11.42 1.60 4.76
C LEU A 208 10.23 2.47 5.18
N GLY A 209 10.49 3.62 5.81
CA GLY A 209 9.40 4.44 6.34
C GLY A 209 8.55 3.73 7.39
N PRO A 210 9.16 3.25 8.50
CA PRO A 210 8.48 2.45 9.50
C PRO A 210 7.27 3.17 10.10
N VAL A 211 6.14 2.48 10.21
CA VAL A 211 4.92 2.98 10.86
C VAL A 211 4.53 2.07 12.02
N VAL A 212 4.91 2.49 13.23
CA VAL A 212 4.60 1.81 14.50
C VAL A 212 3.79 2.68 15.46
N SER A 213 3.69 3.98 15.18
CA SER A 213 2.90 4.92 15.97
C SER A 213 2.23 5.94 15.04
N PHE A 214 0.93 6.15 15.25
CA PHE A 214 0.13 7.17 14.58
C PHE A 214 -0.14 8.39 15.49
N LYS A 215 0.71 8.59 16.51
CA LYS A 215 0.51 9.65 17.51
C LYS A 215 0.77 11.06 16.97
N TYR A 216 1.85 11.20 16.20
CA TYR A 216 2.42 12.49 15.81
C TYR A 216 2.12 13.02 14.39
N PRO A 217 1.62 12.24 13.41
CA PRO A 217 1.38 12.78 12.06
C PRO A 217 0.43 13.99 12.05
N THR A 218 0.95 15.15 11.66
CA THR A 218 0.19 16.41 11.52
C THR A 218 0.09 16.81 10.05
N GLY A 219 -1.11 16.82 9.48
CA GLY A 219 -1.38 17.24 8.12
C GLY A 219 -2.87 17.28 7.80
N ILE A 220 -3.24 17.91 6.69
CA ILE A 220 -4.66 18.07 6.31
C ILE A 220 -5.35 16.70 6.08
N VAL A 221 -4.60 15.72 5.59
CA VAL A 221 -5.07 14.33 5.42
C VAL A 221 -5.24 13.64 6.75
N THR A 222 -4.37 13.87 7.72
CA THR A 222 -4.49 13.20 9.03
C THR A 222 -5.63 13.80 9.87
N SER A 223 -6.07 15.03 9.57
CA SER A 223 -7.31 15.61 10.13
C SER A 223 -8.57 14.81 9.77
N PHE A 224 -8.57 14.06 8.67
CA PHE A 224 -9.65 13.12 8.33
C PHE A 224 -9.93 12.13 9.47
N PHE A 225 -8.88 11.66 10.14
CA PHE A 225 -9.00 10.72 11.25
C PHE A 225 -9.60 11.35 12.52
N LEU A 226 -9.85 12.66 12.56
CA LEU A 226 -10.60 13.31 13.64
C LEU A 226 -12.12 13.18 13.47
N LEU A 227 -12.61 12.91 12.25
CA LEU A 227 -14.05 12.80 11.98
C LEU A 227 -14.67 11.58 12.69
N PRO A 228 -15.92 11.66 13.18
CA PRO A 228 -16.60 10.51 13.78
C PRO A 228 -16.67 9.30 12.83
N LYS A 229 -16.61 8.08 13.39
CA LYS A 229 -16.70 6.82 12.62
C LYS A 229 -17.97 6.75 11.77
N SER A 230 -19.09 7.27 12.27
CA SER A 230 -20.37 7.35 11.55
C SER A 230 -20.29 8.25 10.31
N VAL A 231 -19.62 9.40 10.41
CA VAL A 231 -19.43 10.33 9.29
C VAL A 231 -18.55 9.70 8.22
N ILE A 232 -17.44 9.08 8.62
CA ILE A 232 -16.53 8.39 7.68
C ILE A 232 -17.27 7.29 6.92
N LYS A 233 -18.02 6.44 7.63
CA LYS A 233 -18.84 5.38 7.03
C LYS A 233 -19.96 5.94 6.16
N GLY A 234 -20.55 7.09 6.53
CA GLY A 234 -21.58 7.74 5.73
C GLY A 234 -21.07 8.25 4.38
N ILE A 235 -19.83 8.74 4.32
CA ILE A 235 -19.22 9.26 3.09
C ILE A 235 -18.70 8.14 2.19
N PHE A 236 -17.98 7.18 2.77
CA PHE A 236 -17.21 6.18 2.01
C PHE A 236 -17.81 4.76 2.05
N GLY A 237 -18.87 4.56 2.81
CA GLY A 237 -19.46 3.24 3.03
C GLY A 237 -18.67 2.37 4.02
N THR A 238 -18.98 1.08 4.02
CA THR A 238 -18.46 0.06 4.95
C THR A 238 -17.53 -0.97 4.30
N LYS A 239 -17.45 -0.97 2.96
CA LYS A 239 -16.75 -1.97 2.15
C LYS A 239 -15.34 -1.50 1.76
N GLY A 240 -14.95 -1.67 0.51
CA GLY A 240 -13.67 -1.17 -0.01
C GLY A 240 -13.66 0.34 -0.26
N ILE A 241 -12.52 0.98 -0.04
CA ILE A 241 -12.27 2.41 -0.23
C ILE A 241 -11.08 2.61 -1.18
N PHE A 242 -11.14 3.68 -1.99
CA PHE A 242 -10.15 4.01 -3.02
C PHE A 242 -9.86 2.84 -3.96
N LEU A 243 -10.90 2.07 -4.27
CA LEU A 243 -10.81 0.98 -5.23
C LEU A 243 -10.58 1.58 -6.63
N LYS A 244 -9.59 1.05 -7.34
CA LYS A 244 -9.31 1.45 -8.72
C LYS A 244 -10.51 1.15 -9.62
N THR A 245 -11.09 2.20 -10.23
CA THR A 245 -12.25 2.11 -11.16
C THR A 245 -11.87 2.29 -12.64
N GLY A 246 -10.58 2.43 -12.94
CA GLY A 246 -10.04 2.61 -14.30
C GLY A 246 -8.79 3.50 -14.29
N ARG A 247 -8.00 3.49 -15.38
CA ARG A 247 -6.75 4.29 -15.49
C ARG A 247 -6.95 5.64 -16.20
N GLU A 248 -7.96 5.72 -17.07
CA GLU A 248 -8.27 6.88 -17.93
C GLU A 248 -8.38 8.25 -17.20
N PRO A 249 -9.09 8.39 -16.06
CA PRO A 249 -9.25 9.70 -15.44
C PRO A 249 -7.94 10.22 -14.82
N SER A 250 -7.17 9.33 -14.20
CA SER A 250 -5.85 9.67 -13.64
C SER A 250 -4.89 10.14 -14.71
N LEU A 251 -4.94 9.52 -15.90
CA LEU A 251 -4.03 9.83 -16.98
C LEU A 251 -4.32 11.16 -17.64
N LYS A 252 -5.58 11.44 -17.95
CA LYS A 252 -5.96 12.75 -18.50
C LYS A 252 -5.61 13.89 -17.55
N LEU A 253 -5.68 13.65 -16.24
CA LEU A 253 -5.29 14.63 -15.23
C LEU A 253 -3.77 14.80 -15.15
N CYS A 254 -3.02 13.70 -15.04
CA CYS A 254 -1.57 13.75 -14.76
C CYS A 254 -0.70 14.01 -15.99
N ASN A 255 -1.15 13.62 -17.20
CA ASN A 255 -0.45 13.92 -18.45
C ASN A 255 -0.80 15.30 -19.02
N ASN A 256 -1.76 16.01 -18.42
CA ASN A 256 -2.08 17.37 -18.82
C ASN A 256 -1.02 18.35 -18.29
N LYS A 257 -0.47 19.17 -19.20
CA LYS A 257 0.58 20.16 -18.92
C LYS A 257 0.23 21.19 -17.82
N ILE A 258 -1.06 21.39 -17.54
CA ILE A 258 -1.57 22.32 -16.52
C ILE A 258 -2.04 21.56 -15.28
N LEU A 259 -2.83 20.50 -15.45
CA LEU A 259 -3.48 19.80 -14.35
C LEU A 259 -2.56 18.82 -13.60
N TRP A 260 -1.36 18.52 -14.10
CA TRP A 260 -0.41 17.61 -13.43
C TRP A 260 -0.09 18.03 -11.98
N VAL A 261 -0.20 19.33 -11.67
CA VAL A 261 -0.02 19.87 -10.31
C VAL A 261 -1.01 19.23 -9.34
N ILE A 262 -2.22 18.92 -9.79
CA ILE A 262 -3.23 18.24 -8.97
C ILE A 262 -2.75 16.84 -8.59
N CYS A 263 -2.13 16.10 -9.52
CA CYS A 263 -1.55 14.79 -9.23
C CYS A 263 -0.37 14.87 -8.26
N SER A 264 0.48 15.88 -8.43
CA SER A 264 1.56 16.20 -7.49
C SER A 264 1.02 16.45 -6.08
N GLU A 265 0.00 17.29 -5.93
CA GLU A 265 -0.62 17.57 -4.62
C GLU A 265 -1.30 16.33 -4.04
N LEU A 266 -2.02 15.54 -4.85
CA LEU A 266 -2.61 14.28 -4.40
C LEU A 266 -1.54 13.32 -3.88
N MET A 267 -0.41 13.15 -4.57
CA MET A 267 0.71 12.34 -4.06
C MET A 267 1.30 12.91 -2.76
N SER A 268 1.42 14.23 -2.67
CA SER A 268 1.90 14.94 -1.48
C SER A 268 1.06 14.64 -0.24
N LEU A 269 -0.25 14.55 -0.43
CA LEU A 269 -1.22 14.32 0.65
C LEU A 269 -1.07 12.95 1.33
N TRP A 270 -0.67 11.91 0.58
CA TRP A 270 -0.61 10.53 1.08
C TRP A 270 0.78 10.09 1.54
N ALA A 271 1.83 10.50 0.81
CA ALA A 271 3.20 10.01 1.03
C ALA A 271 4.20 11.13 1.36
N GLY A 272 3.76 12.40 1.34
CA GLY A 272 4.65 13.53 1.20
C GLY A 272 5.20 13.63 -0.23
N TYR A 273 5.63 14.82 -0.62
CA TYR A 273 6.13 15.06 -1.98
C TYR A 273 7.40 15.89 -1.95
N ASN A 274 8.40 15.41 -2.68
CA ASN A 274 9.65 16.10 -2.86
C ASN A 274 9.95 16.24 -4.36
N LYS A 275 9.69 17.43 -4.90
CA LYS A 275 9.97 17.78 -6.32
C LYS A 275 11.40 17.45 -6.74
N LYS A 276 12.37 17.53 -5.84
CA LYS A 276 13.79 17.31 -6.16
C LYS A 276 14.14 15.84 -6.35
N ASN A 277 13.38 14.93 -5.73
CA ASN A 277 13.72 13.51 -5.63
C ASN A 277 12.73 12.60 -6.36
N MET A 278 11.76 13.17 -7.07
CA MET A 278 10.80 12.39 -7.85
C MET A 278 10.92 12.69 -9.34
N ASN A 279 10.85 11.64 -10.16
CA ASN A 279 10.84 11.78 -11.59
C ASN A 279 9.44 12.22 -12.07
N THR A 280 9.24 13.52 -12.23
CA THR A 280 7.96 14.11 -12.66
C THR A 280 7.52 13.68 -14.05
N SER A 281 8.42 13.14 -14.88
CA SER A 281 8.08 12.59 -16.19
C SER A 281 7.38 11.22 -16.12
N ARG A 282 7.35 10.58 -14.94
CA ARG A 282 6.69 9.28 -14.70
C ARG A 282 5.50 9.39 -13.74
N MET A 283 5.01 10.60 -13.50
CA MET A 283 3.85 10.83 -12.62
C MET A 283 2.60 10.08 -13.10
N ASP A 284 2.41 9.95 -14.41
CA ASP A 284 1.36 9.16 -15.00
C ASP A 284 1.47 7.68 -14.64
N VAL A 285 2.68 7.11 -14.64
CA VAL A 285 2.92 5.73 -14.18
C VAL A 285 2.52 5.59 -12.72
N TYR A 286 3.05 6.43 -11.82
CA TYR A 286 2.76 6.37 -10.38
C TYR A 286 1.25 6.46 -10.09
N MET A 287 0.58 7.42 -10.71
CA MET A 287 -0.85 7.68 -10.50
C MET A 287 -1.77 6.69 -11.22
N SER A 288 -1.25 6.02 -12.26
CA SER A 288 -1.98 4.93 -12.90
C SER A 288 -1.98 3.65 -12.07
N HIS A 289 -1.01 3.48 -11.17
CA HIS A 289 -0.86 2.28 -10.33
C HIS A 289 -1.35 2.46 -8.90
N ALA A 290 -1.36 3.66 -8.34
CA ALA A 290 -1.95 3.95 -7.04
C ALA A 290 -3.05 5.04 -7.13
N PRO A 291 -4.12 4.95 -6.32
CA PRO A 291 -4.39 3.94 -5.29
C PRO A 291 -5.01 2.64 -5.84
N THR A 292 -4.69 1.51 -5.19
CA THR A 292 -5.19 0.16 -5.55
C THR A 292 -6.35 -0.32 -4.68
N GLY A 293 -6.59 0.38 -3.57
CA GLY A 293 -7.70 0.15 -2.65
C GLY A 293 -7.35 -0.67 -1.41
N SER A 294 -8.20 -0.56 -0.39
CA SER A 294 -8.17 -1.32 0.87
C SER A 294 -9.58 -1.42 1.44
N SER A 295 -9.79 -2.14 2.54
CA SER A 295 -11.04 -2.09 3.31
C SER A 295 -11.21 -0.79 4.10
N MET A 296 -12.47 -0.41 4.33
CA MET A 296 -12.84 0.62 5.31
C MET A 296 -12.40 0.24 6.72
N GLN A 297 -12.47 -1.04 7.08
CA GLN A 297 -12.04 -1.51 8.39
C GLN A 297 -10.54 -1.24 8.64
N ASN A 298 -9.68 -1.36 7.63
CA ASN A 298 -8.26 -0.99 7.75
C ASN A 298 -8.09 0.51 8.06
N ILE A 299 -8.89 1.37 7.43
CA ILE A 299 -8.87 2.82 7.69
C ILE A 299 -9.39 3.15 9.08
N LEU A 300 -10.42 2.45 9.54
CA LEU A 300 -10.93 2.59 10.91
C LEU A 300 -9.94 2.07 11.95
N HIS A 301 -9.14 1.06 11.61
CA HIS A 301 -8.06 0.60 12.48
C HIS A 301 -6.98 1.68 12.61
N ILE A 302 -6.51 2.25 11.50
CA ILE A 302 -5.56 3.37 11.52
C ILE A 302 -6.14 4.56 12.32
N LYS A 303 -7.44 4.84 12.19
CA LYS A 303 -8.14 5.85 13.01
C LYS A 303 -8.07 5.55 14.52
N GLN A 304 -8.25 4.30 14.94
CA GLN A 304 -8.16 3.92 16.35
C GLN A 304 -6.76 4.17 16.93
N LEU A 305 -5.73 4.06 16.10
CA LEU A 305 -4.34 4.32 16.49
C LEU A 305 -3.97 5.81 16.38
N TYR A 306 -4.73 6.60 15.62
CA TYR A 306 -4.44 8.01 15.42
C TYR A 306 -4.51 8.79 16.73
N ARG A 307 -3.41 9.46 17.11
CA ARG A 307 -3.21 10.13 18.41
C ARG A 307 -3.28 9.21 19.64
N SER A 308 -3.32 7.89 19.44
CA SER A 308 -3.21 6.91 20.53
C SER A 308 -1.76 6.75 20.97
N ASP A 309 -1.56 6.45 22.25
CA ASP A 309 -0.29 6.00 22.81
C ASP A 309 -0.03 4.51 22.58
N GLU A 310 -1.01 3.80 22.02
CA GLU A 310 -0.99 2.35 21.87
C GLU A 310 -0.78 1.95 20.41
N PHE A 311 0.05 0.93 20.22
CA PHE A 311 0.06 0.13 19.00
C PHE A 311 -0.63 -1.21 19.33
N ARG A 312 -1.84 -1.40 18.79
CA ARG A 312 -2.76 -2.45 19.19
C ARG A 312 -3.54 -3.00 18.01
N ALA A 313 -4.19 -4.15 18.20
CA ALA A 313 -5.10 -4.76 17.23
C ALA A 313 -6.39 -3.93 17.03
N TYR A 314 -7.25 -4.35 16.10
CA TYR A 314 -8.48 -3.63 15.79
C TYR A 314 -9.51 -3.78 16.92
N ASP A 315 -10.13 -2.68 17.34
CA ASP A 315 -11.27 -2.73 18.26
C ASP A 315 -12.58 -2.89 17.47
N TRP A 316 -13.24 -4.03 17.64
CA TRP A 316 -14.49 -4.36 16.94
C TRP A 316 -15.70 -3.58 17.48
N GLY A 317 -15.55 -2.87 18.59
CA GLY A 317 -16.54 -1.95 19.15
C GLY A 317 -17.44 -2.54 20.24
N SER A 318 -17.22 -3.80 20.63
CA SER A 318 -17.77 -4.37 21.85
C SER A 318 -16.86 -5.47 22.40
N GLU A 319 -16.94 -5.70 23.71
CA GLU A 319 -16.23 -6.78 24.41
C GLU A 319 -16.55 -8.15 23.80
N ALA A 320 -17.83 -8.42 23.51
CA ALA A 320 -18.26 -9.68 22.92
C ALA A 320 -17.65 -9.92 21.52
N GLU A 321 -17.54 -8.89 20.68
CA GLU A 321 -16.88 -9.05 19.38
C GLU A 321 -15.36 -9.20 19.54
N ASN A 322 -14.73 -8.41 20.42
CA ASN A 322 -13.29 -8.55 20.68
C ASN A 322 -12.95 -9.96 21.21
N MET A 323 -13.79 -10.52 22.09
CA MET A 323 -13.66 -11.91 22.55
C MET A 323 -13.77 -12.94 21.43
N ARG A 324 -14.69 -12.75 20.46
CA ARG A 324 -14.79 -13.66 19.31
C ARG A 324 -13.55 -13.64 18.42
N HIS A 325 -12.90 -12.48 18.28
CA HIS A 325 -11.75 -12.33 17.39
C HIS A 325 -10.40 -12.64 18.05
N TYR A 326 -10.24 -12.32 19.33
CA TYR A 326 -8.96 -12.37 20.03
C TYR A 326 -8.95 -13.30 21.25
N ASN A 327 -10.11 -13.82 21.67
CA ASN A 327 -10.27 -14.56 22.92
C ASN A 327 -9.82 -13.75 24.17
N GLN A 328 -9.96 -12.42 24.11
CA GLN A 328 -9.70 -11.48 25.20
C GLN A 328 -10.51 -10.18 25.04
N ASP A 329 -10.83 -9.52 26.16
CA ASP A 329 -11.67 -8.31 26.23
C ASP A 329 -10.91 -7.04 25.84
N LEU A 330 -9.61 -6.97 26.16
CA LEU A 330 -8.72 -5.86 25.82
C LEU A 330 -7.84 -6.22 24.63
N VAL A 331 -7.96 -5.40 23.59
CA VAL A 331 -7.13 -5.41 22.40
C VAL A 331 -5.64 -5.43 22.78
N TRP A 332 -4.92 -6.47 22.36
CA TRP A 332 -3.48 -6.64 22.60
C TRP A 332 -2.70 -5.35 22.29
N SER A 333 -1.91 -4.84 23.25
CA SER A 333 -0.95 -3.78 23.02
C SER A 333 0.47 -4.35 23.05
N SER A 334 1.26 -4.08 22.00
CA SER A 334 2.64 -4.56 21.95
C SER A 334 3.52 -3.72 22.90
N LYS A 335 3.61 -4.13 24.17
CA LYS A 335 4.74 -3.75 25.05
C LYS A 335 5.85 -4.81 25.08
N ARG A 336 5.71 -5.89 24.30
CA ARG A 336 6.68 -7.00 24.26
C ARG A 336 7.81 -6.65 23.30
N SER A 337 9.02 -6.58 23.83
CA SER A 337 10.26 -6.45 23.07
C SER A 337 10.51 -7.74 22.28
N VAL A 338 10.62 -7.62 20.96
CA VAL A 338 10.83 -8.76 20.08
C VAL A 338 12.23 -8.65 19.48
N LYS A 339 13.05 -9.69 19.70
CA LYS A 339 14.44 -9.74 19.23
C LYS A 339 14.49 -10.30 17.80
N PHE A 340 14.37 -9.43 16.81
CA PHE A 340 14.73 -9.75 15.42
C PHE A 340 15.58 -8.64 14.83
N ARG A 341 16.43 -8.96 13.85
CA ARG A 341 17.34 -7.98 13.25
C ARG A 341 16.54 -7.07 12.32
N VAL A 342 16.45 -5.80 12.67
CA VAL A 342 15.78 -4.76 11.89
C VAL A 342 16.79 -3.74 11.41
N CYS A 343 16.72 -3.40 10.13
CA CYS A 343 17.40 -2.25 9.55
C CYS A 343 16.34 -1.19 9.20
N PHE A 344 16.47 0.00 9.77
CA PHE A 344 15.56 1.11 9.50
C PHE A 344 16.12 2.00 8.40
N TRP A 345 15.27 2.39 7.47
CA TRP A 345 15.58 3.43 6.50
C TRP A 345 14.52 4.53 6.56
N ILE A 346 14.95 5.72 6.97
CA ILE A 346 14.10 6.90 7.12
C ILE A 346 14.66 8.03 6.24
N PRO A 347 14.01 8.34 5.10
CA PRO A 347 14.30 9.55 4.32
C PRO A 347 14.36 10.80 5.20
N GLU A 348 15.28 11.72 4.91
CA GLU A 348 15.53 12.91 5.74
C GLU A 348 14.29 13.78 6.01
N TRP A 349 13.30 13.77 5.13
CA TRP A 349 12.08 14.58 5.24
C TRP A 349 11.02 13.98 6.16
N TRP A 350 11.06 12.66 6.39
CA TRP A 350 10.23 12.01 7.40
C TRP A 350 10.71 12.36 8.82
N LYS A 351 11.92 12.90 8.99
CA LYS A 351 12.42 13.41 10.28
C LYS A 351 11.57 14.59 10.81
N LEU A 352 10.79 15.27 9.95
CA LEU A 352 9.85 16.34 10.35
C LEU A 352 8.55 15.79 10.95
N ALA A 353 8.14 14.57 10.59
CA ALA A 353 7.10 13.83 11.30
C ALA A 353 7.80 12.94 12.33
N LYS A 354 8.02 13.46 13.55
CA LYS A 354 8.67 12.73 14.66
C LYS A 354 8.05 11.34 14.89
N VAL A 355 8.57 10.31 14.21
CA VAL A 355 8.34 8.90 14.54
C VAL A 355 9.49 8.52 15.46
N LEU A 356 9.18 8.46 16.77
CA LEU A 356 10.18 8.09 17.77
C LEU A 356 10.46 6.59 17.69
N TYR A 357 11.75 6.29 17.66
CA TYR A 357 12.36 4.98 17.78
C TYR A 357 11.86 4.26 19.04
N LEU A 358 11.41 3.02 18.88
CA LEU A 358 11.43 2.05 19.97
C LEU A 358 12.52 1.03 19.61
N LEU A 359 13.69 1.22 20.23
CA LEU A 359 14.66 0.16 20.47
C LEU A 359 14.21 -0.65 21.69
#